data_AF-H3RF55-F1
#
_entry.id   AF-H3RF55-F1
#
_cell.length_a   1.000
_cell.length_b   1.000
_cell.length_c   1.000
_cell.angle_alpha   90.00
_cell.angle_beta   90.00
_cell.angle_gamma   90.00
#
_symmetry.space_group_name_H-M   'P 1'
#
loop_
_entity.id
_entity.type
_entity.pdbx_description
1 polymer ?
#
loop_
_entity_poly.entity_id
_entity_poly.type
_entity_poly.pdbx_seq_one_letter_code
_entity_poly.pdbx_strand_id
1 'polypeptide(L)' 'MTPAFASWHDFIAMGGYAFYVWLAVAGALVPLCGLIVHSWWSHRRLLADIRQRDARERRLRAASVKRAGTKTAGEAK' A
#
# COMPACT_ATOMS: atom_id res chain seq x y z
N MET A 1 -0.07 -16.42 46.20
CA MET A 1 0.52 -16.73 44.88
C MET A 1 1.30 -15.50 44.45
N THR A 2 2.64 -15.57 44.45
CA THR A 2 3.50 -14.44 44.10
C THR A 2 3.62 -14.35 42.58
N PRO A 3 3.23 -13.23 41.95
CA PRO A 3 3.44 -13.04 40.51
C PRO A 3 4.94 -12.94 40.21
N ALA A 4 5.40 -13.65 39.18
CA ALA A 4 6.81 -13.69 38.76
C ALA A 4 7.32 -12.35 38.19
N PHE A 5 6.42 -11.40 37.94
CA PHE A 5 6.74 -10.06 37.42
C PHE A 5 5.82 -9.03 38.08
N ALA A 6 6.38 -7.93 38.55
CA ALA A 6 5.65 -6.88 39.24
C ALA A 6 4.97 -5.89 38.28
N SER A 7 5.38 -5.85 37.01
CA SER A 7 4.83 -4.95 36.01
C SER A 7 5.00 -5.49 34.58
N TRP A 8 4.15 -5.03 33.66
CA TRP A 8 4.29 -5.30 32.21
C TRP A 8 5.65 -4.83 31.67
N HIS A 9 6.18 -3.75 32.25
CA HIS A 9 7.47 -3.20 31.89
C HIS A 9 8.63 -4.13 32.33
N ASP A 10 8.53 -4.79 33.49
CA ASP A 10 9.53 -5.78 33.93
C ASP A 10 9.57 -7.02 33.04
N PHE A 11 8.45 -7.37 32.41
CA PHE A 11 8.41 -8.45 31.42
C PHE A 11 9.16 -8.06 30.14
N ILE A 12 9.00 -6.80 29.72
CA ILE A 12 9.71 -6.25 28.55
C ILE A 12 11.17 -5.98 28.86
N ALA A 13 11.51 -5.60 30.09
CA ALA A 13 12.83 -5.16 30.53
C ALA A 13 13.55 -6.21 31.41
N MET A 14 13.11 -7.48 31.37
CA MET A 14 13.55 -8.60 32.21
C MET A 14 15.07 -8.59 32.37
N GLY A 15 15.52 -8.07 33.53
CA GLY A 15 16.81 -7.42 33.78
C GLY A 15 18.01 -7.97 33.02
N GLY A 16 18.21 -7.52 31.78
CA GLY A 16 19.37 -7.82 30.93
C GLY A 16 19.10 -8.64 29.66
N TYR A 17 18.01 -9.43 29.57
CA TYR A 17 17.75 -10.30 28.41
C TYR A 17 16.83 -9.72 27.35
N ALA A 18 16.05 -8.70 27.72
CA ALA A 18 15.17 -7.95 26.84
C ALA A 18 15.81 -7.58 25.50
N PHE A 19 17.05 -7.08 25.54
CA PHE A 19 17.77 -6.62 24.36
C PHE A 19 17.97 -7.74 23.32
N TYR A 20 18.37 -8.93 23.76
CA TYR A 20 18.58 -10.07 22.87
C TYR A 20 17.28 -10.58 22.26
N VAL A 21 16.20 -10.61 23.05
CA VAL A 21 14.87 -11.02 22.58
C VAL A 21 14.36 -10.04 21.53
N TRP A 22 14.44 -8.73 21.79
CA TRP A 22 14.05 -7.71 20.83
C TRP A 22 14.91 -7.71 19.57
N LEU A 23 16.21 -8.02 19.68
CA LEU A 23 17.08 -8.16 18.51
C LEU A 23 16.67 -9.36 17.64
N ALA A 24 16.35 -10.50 18.25
CA ALA A 24 15.84 -11.67 17.54
C ALA A 24 14.46 -11.41 16.91
N VAL A 25 13.55 -10.79 17.66
CA VAL A 25 12.22 -10.37 17.18
C VAL A 25 12.37 -9.40 16.01
N ALA A 26 13.21 -8.38 16.13
CA ALA A 26 13.51 -7.44 15.04
C ALA A 26 14.11 -8.18 13.84
N GLY A 27 15.05 -9.10 14.06
CA GLY A 27 15.65 -9.92 13.00
C GLY A 27 14.62 -10.73 12.21
N ALA A 28 13.57 -11.23 12.86
CA ALA A 28 12.45 -11.91 12.20
C ALA A 28 11.41 -10.94 11.60
N LEU A 29 11.18 -9.81 12.26
CA LEU A 29 10.19 -8.82 11.85
C LEU A 29 10.67 -8.03 10.63
N VAL A 30 11.97 -7.74 10.51
CA VAL A 30 12.57 -7.00 9.39
C VAL A 30 12.23 -7.62 8.02
N PRO A 31 12.49 -8.92 7.76
CA PRO A 31 12.14 -9.52 6.47
C PRO A 31 10.62 -9.59 6.26
N LEU A 32 9.84 -9.81 7.32
CA LEU A 32 8.38 -9.85 7.24
C LEU A 32 7.81 -8.47 6.86
N CYS A 33 8.23 -7.41 7.54
CA CYS A 33 7.91 -6.03 7.22
C CYS A 33 8.40 -5.65 5.82
N GLY A 34 9.62 -6.06 5.45
CA GLY A 34 10.15 -5.86 4.12
C GLY A 34 9.25 -6.47 3.04
N LEU A 35 8.77 -7.70 3.25
CA LEU A 35 7.86 -8.37 2.32
C LEU A 35 6.49 -7.70 2.26
N ILE A 36 5.93 -7.28 3.40
CA ILE A 36 4.65 -6.57 3.47
C ILE A 36 4.77 -5.24 2.71
N VAL A 37 5.81 -4.45 2.99
CA VAL A 37 6.06 -3.17 2.32
C VAL A 37 6.26 -3.40 0.83
N HIS A 38 7.04 -4.41 0.44
CA HIS A 38 7.27 -4.75 -0.97
C HIS A 38 5.98 -5.16 -1.70
N SER A 39 5.15 -5.97 -1.05
CA SER A 39 3.83 -6.39 -1.56
C SER A 39 2.89 -5.19 -1.71
N TRP A 40 2.85 -4.32 -0.71
CA TRP A 40 2.04 -3.10 -0.74
C TRP A 40 2.51 -2.12 -1.80
N TRP A 41 3.82 -1.99 -2.00
CA TRP A 41 4.38 -1.15 -3.06
C TRP A 41 4.06 -1.69 -4.45
N SER A 42 4.10 -3.01 -4.62
CA SER A 42 3.75 -3.68 -5.88
C SER A 42 2.28 -3.41 -6.23
N HIS A 43 1.37 -3.55 -5.25
CA HIS A 43 -0.04 -3.18 -5.42
C HIS A 43 -0.21 -1.70 -5.78
N ARG A 44 0.48 -0.80 -5.07
CA ARG A 44 0.41 0.64 -5.36
C ARG A 44 0.97 1.01 -6.72
N ARG A 45 2.04 0.38 -7.18
CA ARG A 45 2.62 0.57 -8.52
C ARG A 45 1.63 0.15 -9.60
N LEU A 46 0.94 -0.97 -9.43
CA LEU A 46 -0.09 -1.42 -10.37
C LEU A 46 -1.25 -0.42 -10.47
N LEU A 47 -1.74 0.08 -9.32
CA LEU A 47 -2.77 1.12 -9.28
C LEU A 47 -2.31 2.46 -9.87
N ALA A 48 -1.04 2.83 -9.69
CA ALA A 48 -0.47 4.03 -10.30
C ALA A 48 -0.39 3.92 -11.82
N ASP A 49 0.01 2.76 -12.35
CA ASP A 49 0.07 2.51 -13.80
C ASP A 49 -1.33 2.53 -14.43
N ILE A 50 -2.34 1.97 -13.73
CA ILE A 50 -3.75 2.02 -14.16
C ILE A 50 -4.24 3.48 -14.21
N ARG A 51 -3.96 4.30 -13.18
CA ARG A 51 -4.38 5.72 -13.18
C ARG A 51 -3.80 6.51 -14.36
N GLN A 52 -2.56 6.21 -14.74
CA GLN A 52 -1.91 6.88 -15.87
C GLN A 52 -2.54 6.49 -17.22
N ARG A 53 -2.93 5.22 -17.37
CA ARG A 53 -3.66 4.73 -18.56
C ARG A 53 -5.08 5.29 -18.62
N ASP A 54 -5.77 5.31 -17.48
CA ASP A 54 -7.14 5.78 -17.37
C ASP A 54 -7.27 7.29 -17.70
N ALA A 55 -6.28 8.10 -17.31
CA ALA A 55 -6.23 9.52 -17.69
C ALA A 55 -6.12 9.74 -19.21
N ARG A 56 -5.41 8.85 -19.92
CA ARG A 56 -5.29 8.89 -21.39
C ARG A 56 -6.57 8.42 -22.06
N GLU A 57 -7.17 7.32 -21.59
CA GLU A 57 -8.43 6.82 -22.14
C GLU A 57 -9.59 7.81 -21.96
N ARG A 58 -9.68 8.47 -20.80
CA ARG A 58 -10.71 9.50 -20.56
C ARG A 58 -10.63 10.66 -21.55
N ARG A 59 -9.42 11.06 -21.96
CA ARG A 59 -9.22 12.12 -22.97
C ARG A 59 -9.65 11.66 -24.37
N LEU A 60 -9.35 10.41 -24.73
CA LEU A 60 -9.77 9.84 -26.03
C LEU A 60 -11.29 9.64 -26.09
N ARG A 61 -11.93 9.19 -25.00
CA ARG A 61 -13.39 9.06 -24.90
C ARG A 61 -14.11 10.41 -24.94
N ALA A 62 -13.57 11.44 -24.28
CA ALA A 62 -14.12 12.79 -24.38
C ALA A 62 -14.04 13.37 -25.80
N ALA A 63 -12.95 13.07 -26.53
CA ALA A 63 -12.79 13.49 -27.91
C ALA A 63 -13.70 12.74 -28.90
N SER A 64 -13.94 11.43 -28.69
CA SER A 64 -14.83 10.65 -29.55
C SER A 64 -16.31 11.03 -29.39
N VAL A 65 -16.76 11.34 -28.16
CA VAL A 65 -18.13 11.84 -27.92
C VAL A 65 -18.35 13.18 -28.63
N LYS A 66 -17.36 14.08 -28.59
CA LYS A 66 -17.46 15.38 -29.28
C LYS A 66 -17.53 15.23 -30.80
N ARG A 67 -16.81 14.24 -31.37
CA ARG A 67 -16.79 13.97 -32.81
C ARG A 67 -18.07 13.29 -33.31
N ALA A 68 -18.68 12.43 -32.48
CA ALA A 68 -19.97 11.80 -32.76
C ALA A 68 -21.11 12.82 -32.79
N GLY A 69 -21.13 13.79 -31.87
CA GLY A 69 -22.11 14.87 -31.84
C GLY A 69 -21.99 15.86 -33.01
N THR A 70 -20.79 16.08 -33.55
CA THR A 70 -20.59 16.94 -34.72
C THR A 70 -20.93 16.26 -36.05
N LYS A 71 -20.92 14.93 -36.13
CA LYS A 71 -21.20 14.20 -37.38
C LYS A 71 -22.70 14.16 -37.69
N THR A 72 -23.56 14.07 -36.68
CA THR A 72 -25.02 14.11 -36.83
C THR A 72 -25.59 15.51 -37.08
N ALA A 73 -24.88 16.58 -36.66
CA ALA A 73 -25.29 17.96 -36.94
C ALA A 73 -24.97 18.42 -38.38
N GLY A 74 -24.04 17.75 -39.07
CA GLY A 74 -23.64 18.06 -40.45
C GLY A 74 -24.47 17.37 -41.54
N GLU A 75 -25.18 16.27 -41.22
CA GLU A 75 -26.04 15.54 -42.17
C GLU A 75 -27.47 16.10 -42.27
N ALA A 76 -27.83 17.10 -41.44
CA ALA A 76 -29.17 17.70 -41.41
C ALA A 76 -29.26 19.07 -42.12
N LYS A 77 -28.31 19.41 -43.01
CA LYS A 77 -28.27 20.70 -43.72
C LYS A 77 -28.29 20.54 -45.23
#